data_AF-A0A820PYX9-F1
#
_entry.id   AF-A0A820PYX9-F1
#
_cell.length_a   1.000
_cell.length_b   1.000
_cell.length_c   1.000
_cell.angle_alpha   90.00
_cell.angle_beta   90.00
_cell.angle_gamma   90.00
#
_symmetry.space_group_name_H-M   'P 1'
#
loop_
_entity.id
_entity.type
_entity.pdbx_description
1 polymer ?
#
loop_
_entity_poly.entity_id
_entity_poly.type
_entity_poly.pdbx_seq_one_letter_code
_entity_poly.pdbx_strand_id
1 'polypeptide(L)'
;MTQVLKNTDEQSKIKYCCVTCGTANDELSHHYKEGVIKIIHCKQCQNLVDPYIELDDLLVFIDFVLLKLRAHRHVLFNIDKIKYNV
;
A
#
# COMPACT_ATOMS: atom_id res chain seq x y z
N MET A 1 27.57 -22.70 -29.48
CA MET A 1 27.01 -21.81 -30.51
C MET A 1 25.51 -22.00 -30.45
N THR A 2 24.63 -21.10 -30.03
CA THR A 2 24.62 -19.66 -29.71
C THR A 2 23.22 -19.47 -29.05
N GLN A 3 23.09 -18.98 -27.80
CA GLN A 3 22.46 -17.68 -27.43
C GLN A 3 21.09 -17.37 -28.13
N VAL A 4 20.00 -16.86 -27.54
CA VAL A 4 19.75 -16.01 -26.36
C VAL A 4 18.23 -15.76 -26.15
N LEU A 5 17.82 -15.74 -24.86
CA LEU A 5 16.82 -14.94 -24.10
C LEU A 5 15.58 -14.21 -24.70
N LYS A 6 14.52 -14.27 -23.83
CA LYS A 6 13.49 -13.29 -23.41
C LYS A 6 12.16 -13.19 -24.15
N ASN A 7 11.09 -13.31 -23.36
CA ASN A 7 9.83 -12.52 -23.27
C ASN A 7 9.00 -13.23 -22.15
N THR A 8 8.84 -12.80 -20.90
CA THR A 8 8.61 -11.49 -20.26
C THR A 8 7.29 -10.83 -20.69
N ASP A 9 6.17 -11.43 -20.26
CA ASP A 9 4.85 -10.80 -20.15
C ASP A 9 4.44 -10.87 -18.66
N GLU A 10 4.97 -10.07 -17.74
CA GLU A 10 4.79 -8.63 -17.53
C GLU A 10 3.37 -8.27 -17.06
N GLN A 11 3.15 -8.39 -15.74
CA GLN A 11 2.16 -7.61 -14.96
C GLN A 11 2.44 -7.75 -13.45
N SER A 12 3.65 -7.37 -13.03
CA SER A 12 3.89 -7.00 -11.63
C SER A 12 3.20 -5.66 -11.36
N LYS A 13 1.86 -5.68 -11.26
CA LYS A 13 1.06 -4.50 -11.02
C LYS A 13 1.35 -4.01 -9.60
N ILE A 14 2.19 -2.99 -9.48
CA ILE A 14 2.45 -2.30 -8.22
C ILE A 14 1.10 -1.86 -7.65
N LYS A 15 0.65 -2.52 -6.58
CA LYS A 15 -0.66 -2.21 -6.00
C LYS A 15 -0.57 -1.04 -5.05
N TYR A 16 0.38 -0.96 -4.12
CA TYR A 16 0.27 0.00 -3.03
C TYR A 16 1.55 0.80 -2.76
N CYS A 17 1.41 2.00 -2.19
CA CYS A 17 2.49 2.91 -1.85
C CYS A 17 2.67 3.00 -0.33
N CYS A 18 3.88 2.79 0.18
CA CYS A 18 4.13 2.96 1.61
C CYS A 18 3.98 4.44 2.00
N VAL A 19 3.14 4.74 2.98
CA VAL A 19 2.91 6.13 3.42
C VAL A 19 4.15 6.74 4.08
N THR A 20 5.05 5.90 4.61
CA THR A 20 6.26 6.35 5.31
C THR A 20 7.43 6.63 4.37
N CYS A 21 7.81 5.70 3.50
CA CYS A 21 8.98 5.85 2.61
C CYS A 21 8.64 6.04 1.13
N GLY A 22 7.39 5.87 0.72
CA GLY A 22 6.97 5.98 -0.68
C GLY A 22 7.28 4.75 -1.54
N THR A 23 7.89 3.71 -0.98
CA THR A 23 8.22 2.48 -1.72
C THR A 23 6.96 1.73 -2.12
N ALA A 24 6.97 1.20 -3.35
CA ALA A 24 5.96 0.28 -3.86
C ALA A 24 5.90 -1.02 -3.03
N ASN A 25 4.69 -1.50 -2.74
CA ASN A 25 4.43 -2.80 -2.11
C ASN A 25 3.31 -3.53 -2.87
N ASP A 26 3.44 -4.86 -2.91
CA ASP A 26 2.51 -5.74 -3.64
C ASP A 26 1.19 -5.94 -2.87
N GLU A 27 1.23 -5.83 -1.54
CA GLU A 27 0.10 -6.05 -0.62
C GLU A 27 0.06 -4.96 0.47
N LEU A 28 -1.13 -4.68 1.02
CA LEU A 28 -1.33 -3.74 2.16
C LEU A 28 -1.55 -4.49 3.47
N SER A 29 -2.31 -5.57 3.41
CA SER A 29 -2.74 -6.34 4.57
C SER A 29 -2.99 -7.79 4.19
N HIS A 30 -2.83 -8.68 5.17
CA HIS A 30 -3.28 -10.05 5.07
C HIS A 30 -4.64 -10.19 5.74
N HIS A 31 -5.60 -10.77 5.01
CA HIS A 31 -6.87 -11.19 5.58
C HIS A 31 -6.72 -12.61 6.11
N TYR A 32 -6.79 -12.78 7.43
CA TYR A 32 -6.87 -14.12 8.02
C TYR A 32 -8.32 -14.62 7.96
N LYS A 33 -8.50 -15.95 7.93
CA LYS A 33 -9.81 -16.61 7.77
C LYS A 33 -10.86 -16.21 8.83
N GLU A 34 -10.42 -15.65 9.95
CA GLU A 34 -11.27 -15.22 11.06
C GLU A 34 -11.74 -13.75 10.95
N GLY A 35 -11.54 -13.10 9.79
CA GLY A 35 -11.95 -11.71 9.57
C GLY A 35 -11.00 -10.67 10.17
N VAL A 36 -9.87 -11.10 10.74
CA VAL A 36 -8.82 -10.20 11.24
C VAL A 36 -7.94 -9.76 10.07
N ILE A 37 -7.91 -8.45 9.83
CA ILE A 37 -7.01 -7.79 8.88
C ILE A 37 -5.71 -7.47 9.62
N LYS A 38 -4.56 -7.84 9.05
CA LYS A 38 -3.25 -7.47 9.60
C LYS A 38 -2.46 -6.69 8.57
N ILE A 39 -2.14 -5.44 8.87
CA ILE A 39 -1.28 -4.60 8.02
C ILE A 39 0.14 -5.19 7.96
N ILE A 40 0.74 -5.18 6.77
CA ILE A 40 2.10 -5.67 6.58
C ILE A 40 3.15 -4.57 6.77
N HIS A 41 4.38 -4.98 7.04
CA HIS A 41 5.52 -4.08 7.11
C HIS A 41 6.13 -3.88 5.72
N CYS A 42 6.55 -2.66 5.42
CA CYS A 42 7.22 -2.32 4.18
C CYS A 42 8.61 -2.98 4.12
N LYS A 43 8.91 -3.64 3.01
CA LYS A 43 10.20 -4.32 2.79
C LYS A 43 11.41 -3.38 2.88
N GLN A 44 11.24 -2.08 2.58
CA GLN A 44 12.34 -1.10 2.59
C GLN A 44 12.53 -0.42 3.95
N CYS A 45 11.48 0.17 4.52
CA CYS A 45 11.62 0.98 5.73
C CYS A 45 11.17 0.26 7.01
N GLN A 46 10.67 -0.98 6.90
CA GLN A 46 10.18 -1.80 8.01
C GLN A 46 9.07 -1.15 8.87
N ASN A 47 8.48 -0.04 8.42
CA ASN A 47 7.27 0.53 9.01
C ASN A 47 6.03 -0.10 8.37
N LEU A 48 4.86 0.00 9.02
CA LEU A 48 3.59 -0.39 8.41
C LEU A 48 3.39 0.34 7.07
N VAL A 49 2.97 -0.41 6.05
CA VAL A 49 2.82 0.13 4.68
C VAL A 49 1.81 1.26 4.69
N ASP A 50 0.65 1.05 5.31
CA ASP A 50 -0.38 2.06 5.48
C ASP A 50 -1.23 1.78 6.73
N PRO A 51 -0.95 2.45 7.87
CA PRO A 51 -1.75 2.30 9.08
C PRO A 51 -3.10 3.04 9.00
N TYR A 52 -3.32 3.92 8.01
CA TYR A 52 -4.57 4.68 7.92
C TYR A 52 -5.76 3.82 7.49
N ILE A 53 -5.54 2.59 7.02
CA ILE A 53 -6.63 1.68 6.61
C ILE A 53 -7.50 1.19 7.77
N GLU A 54 -6.96 1.21 9.00
CA GLU A 54 -7.68 0.81 10.23
C GLU A 54 -8.31 2.03 10.94
N LEU A 55 -8.06 3.24 10.43
CA LEU A 55 -8.55 4.48 11.03
C LEU A 55 -9.82 4.96 10.35
N ASP A 56 -10.68 5.61 11.12
CA ASP A 56 -11.84 6.30 10.58
C ASP A 56 -11.42 7.42 9.60
N ASP A 57 -12.18 7.58 8.52
CA ASP A 57 -11.92 8.58 7.47
C ASP A 57 -11.75 10.00 8.03
N LEU A 58 -12.44 10.35 9.13
CA LEU A 58 -12.30 11.65 9.78
C LEU A 58 -10.89 11.86 10.36
N LEU A 59 -10.28 10.83 10.94
CA LEU A 59 -8.92 10.92 11.48
C LEU A 59 -7.89 11.07 10.35
N VAL A 60 -8.09 10.33 9.25
CA VAL A 60 -7.30 10.48 8.02
C VAL A 60 -7.42 11.89 7.47
N PHE A 61 -8.64 12.44 7.45
CA PHE A 61 -8.92 13.79 6.96
C PHE A 61 -8.25 14.87 7.79
N ILE A 62 -8.26 14.76 9.12
CA ILE A 62 -7.56 15.69 10.01
C ILE A 62 -6.06 15.71 9.67
N ASP A 63 -5.44 14.54 9.57
CA ASP A 63 -4.01 14.44 9.25
C ASP A 63 -3.69 14.97 7.84
N PHE A 64 -4.61 14.82 6.90
CA PHE A 64 -4.51 15.37 5.55
C PHE A 64 -4.57 16.91 5.55
N VAL A 65 -5.52 17.51 6.29
CA VAL A 65 -5.62 18.97 6.46
C VAL A 65 -4.37 19.54 7.15
N LEU A 66 -3.75 18.77 8.04
CA LEU A 66 -2.48 19.11 8.69
C LEU A 66 -1.25 18.90 7.78
N LEU A 67 -1.44 18.61 6.50
CA LEU A 67 -0.38 18.40 5.51
C LEU A 67 0.64 17.32 5.91
N LYS A 68 0.21 16.33 6.70
CA LYS A 68 1.09 15.21 7.05
C LYS A 68 1.34 14.37 5.79
N LEU A 69 2.61 14.25 5.42
CA LEU A 69 3.02 13.54 4.20
C LEU A 69 2.48 12.12 4.10
N ARG A 70 2.34 11.43 5.25
CA ARG A 70 1.80 10.07 5.30
C ARG A 70 0.31 10.03 4.90
N ALA A 71 -0.51 10.96 5.41
CA ALA A 71 -1.92 11.05 5.05
C ALA A 71 -2.11 11.48 3.58
N HIS A 72 -1.30 12.40 3.08
CA HIS A 72 -1.31 12.72 1.63
C HIS A 72 -1.01 11.50 0.77
N ARG A 73 -0.02 10.69 1.12
CA ARG A 73 0.30 9.46 0.38
C ARG A 73 -0.81 8.42 0.44
N HIS A 74 -1.47 8.28 1.59
CA HIS A 74 -2.65 7.43 1.74
C HIS A 74 -3.76 7.86 0.76
N VAL A 75 -4.16 9.12 0.83
CA VAL A 75 -5.27 9.67 0.01
C VAL A 75 -4.95 9.60 -1.49
N LEU A 76 -3.72 9.96 -1.89
CA LEU A 76 -3.37 10.06 -3.30
C LEU A 76 -3.06 8.73 -3.97
N PHE A 77 -2.52 7.75 -3.24
CA PHE A 77 -1.97 6.53 -3.85
C PHE A 77 -2.62 5.22 -3.41
N ASN A 78 -3.31 5.21 -2.26
CA ASN A 78 -3.86 3.98 -1.67
C ASN A 78 -5.39 3.99 -1.61
N ILE A 79 -6.05 5.14 -1.45
CA ILE A 79 -7.51 5.25 -1.22
C ILE A 79 -8.34 4.58 -2.33
N ASP A 80 -7.97 4.83 -3.60
CA ASP A 80 -8.70 4.30 -4.75
C ASP A 80 -8.62 2.78 -4.81
N LYS A 81 -7.61 2.16 -4.20
CA LYS A 81 -7.37 0.72 -4.30
C LYS A 81 -7.94 -0.05 -3.12
N ILE A 82 -8.17 0.63 -2.01
CA ILE A 82 -8.80 0.06 -0.81
C ILE A 82 -10.31 -0.11 -1.01
N LYS A 83 -10.97 0.84 -1.68
CA LYS A 83 -12.44 0.84 -1.87
C LYS A 83 -13.00 -0.32 -2.70
N TYR A 84 -12.16 -1.07 -3.43
CA TYR A 84 -12.60 -2.19 -4.27
C TYR A 84 -12.38 -3.57 -3.63
N ASN A 85 -11.84 -3.62 -2.41
CA ASN A 85 -11.50 -4.87 -1.73
C ASN A 85 -12.28 -5.05 -0.41
N VAL A 86 -13.36 -4.29 -0.24
CA VAL A 86 -14.38 -4.41 0.82
C VAL A 86 -15.68 -4.89 0.19
#